data_AF-A0A6I1KFH4-F1
#
_entry.id   AF-A0A6I1KFH4-F1
#
_cell.length_a   1.000
_cell.length_b   1.000
_cell.length_c   1.000
_cell.angle_alpha   90.00
_cell.angle_beta   90.00
_cell.angle_gamma   90.00
#
_symmetry.space_group_name_H-M   'P 1'
#
loop_
_entity.id
_entity.type
_entity.pdbx_description
1 polymer ?
#
loop_
_entity_poly.entity_id
_entity_poly.type
_entity_poly.pdbx_seq_one_letter_code
_entity_poly.pdbx_strand_id
1 'polypeptide(L)'
;MKLILRFLPILAVWPLLFLLSAPAPAQVPETVCIQCHGAQSGRLGEPVRLWKGSIHAANGISCHGCHGGDPADMAMAMSPERGFLGKPAEEAIPGFCGRCHVGVKEDYLTSAHGRALGRGGPQCVTCHGSHAVRMATPDLINNRDCTRCHDYGRANEIKSAVSETDRRITELEQSLAAMHRIGIATREMSGELFALRNRFHRLFHSVDVEKVRSRTAAFQSELGTIRGRVDAIEEELKRRKLWGGAVVALLVIWGILAWLLHRSYMDDKKAG
;
A
#
# COMPACT_ATOMS: atom_id res chain seq x y z
N MET A 1 -42.03 8.92 53.81
CA MET A 1 -40.81 8.06 53.83
C MET A 1 -40.69 7.44 52.43
N LYS A 2 -40.29 8.22 51.41
CA LYS A 2 -38.90 8.38 50.93
C LYS A 2 -38.25 7.03 50.57
N LEU A 3 -38.53 6.43 49.40
CA LEU A 3 -37.56 5.51 48.77
C LEU A 3 -37.84 5.02 47.32
N ILE A 4 -38.49 5.76 46.40
CA ILE A 4 -38.67 5.23 45.00
C ILE A 4 -38.39 6.30 43.92
N LEU A 5 -37.36 7.12 44.11
CA LEU A 5 -36.99 8.16 43.13
C LEU A 5 -35.47 8.33 43.03
N ARG A 6 -34.72 7.25 42.75
CA ARG A 6 -33.25 7.34 42.55
C ARG A 6 -32.65 6.27 41.64
N PHE A 7 -33.25 5.89 40.50
CA PHE A 7 -32.55 4.99 39.54
C PHE A 7 -32.85 5.27 38.05
N LEU A 8 -33.06 6.53 37.68
CA LEU A 8 -33.10 6.97 36.29
C LEU A 8 -32.35 8.31 36.25
N PRO A 9 -31.02 8.33 35.98
CA PRO A 9 -30.52 8.28 34.61
C PRO A 9 -29.05 7.77 34.51
N ILE A 10 -28.80 6.49 34.26
CA ILE A 10 -27.40 6.03 33.99
C ILE A 10 -27.27 5.26 32.67
N LEU A 11 -28.37 4.82 32.07
CA LEU A 11 -28.33 3.97 30.87
C LEU A 11 -28.29 4.72 29.52
N ALA A 12 -28.21 6.05 29.50
CA ALA A 12 -28.32 6.83 28.26
C ALA A 12 -27.03 7.52 27.78
N VAL A 13 -25.88 7.35 28.46
CA VAL A 13 -24.63 8.06 28.10
C VAL A 13 -23.53 7.10 27.58
N TRP A 14 -23.76 5.78 27.64
CA TRP A 14 -22.71 4.80 27.35
C TRP A 14 -22.57 4.24 25.92
N PRO A 15 -23.39 4.56 24.90
CA PRO A 15 -23.05 4.14 23.54
C PRO A 15 -22.24 5.19 22.76
N LEU A 16 -22.00 6.40 23.29
CA LEU A 16 -21.36 7.48 22.51
C LEU A 16 -19.82 7.46 22.53
N LEU A 17 -19.19 6.70 23.42
CA LEU A 17 -17.73 6.69 23.59
C LEU A 17 -16.97 5.65 22.74
N PHE A 18 -17.67 4.81 21.98
CA PHE A 18 -17.05 3.76 21.15
C PHE A 18 -16.84 4.14 19.68
N LEU A 19 -17.18 5.36 19.26
CA LEU A 19 -17.12 5.80 17.85
C LEU A 19 -15.83 6.53 17.43
N LEU A 20 -14.85 6.73 18.32
CA LEU A 20 -13.67 7.58 18.03
C LEU A 20 -12.30 6.91 18.22
N SER A 21 -12.18 5.62 17.95
CA SER A 21 -10.87 4.96 17.86
C SER A 21 -10.53 4.63 16.41
N ALA A 22 -10.44 5.67 15.57
CA ALA A 22 -9.70 5.54 14.32
C ALA A 22 -8.21 5.36 14.68
N PRO A 23 -7.51 4.34 14.15
CA PRO A 23 -6.08 4.21 14.36
C PRO A 23 -5.41 5.47 13.78
N ALA A 24 -4.72 6.23 14.64
CA ALA A 24 -3.88 7.32 14.18
C ALA A 24 -2.83 6.74 13.22
N PRO A 25 -2.55 7.40 12.08
CA PRO A 25 -1.44 6.96 11.22
C PRO A 25 -0.17 6.93 12.06
N ALA A 26 0.59 5.83 12.00
CA ALA A 26 1.86 5.72 12.68
C ALA A 26 2.77 6.86 12.21
N GLN A 27 2.94 7.87 13.06
CA GLN A 27 3.85 8.98 12.77
C GLN A 27 5.27 8.47 12.93
N VAL A 28 6.11 8.69 11.91
CA VAL A 28 7.55 8.45 12.02
C VAL A 28 8.05 9.26 13.22
N PRO A 29 8.76 8.65 14.19
CA PRO A 29 9.30 9.40 15.32
C PRO A 29 10.10 10.60 14.79
N GLU A 30 9.77 11.80 15.25
CA GLU A 30 10.52 12.98 14.83
C GLU A 30 11.99 12.83 15.26
N THR A 31 12.89 12.80 14.28
CA THR A 31 14.33 12.72 14.51
C THR A 31 14.92 14.11 14.63
N VAL A 32 16.07 14.25 15.29
CA VAL A 32 16.80 15.53 15.35
C VAL A 32 17.12 16.06 13.95
N CYS A 33 17.29 15.16 12.98
CA CYS A 33 17.48 15.49 11.57
C CYS A 33 16.26 16.27 11.04
N ILE A 34 15.05 15.75 11.24
CA ILE A 34 13.81 16.37 10.74
C ILE A 34 13.49 17.64 11.53
N GLN A 35 13.70 17.65 12.85
CA GLN A 35 13.44 18.81 13.71
C GLN A 35 14.29 20.00 13.28
N CYS A 36 15.60 19.79 13.11
CA CYS A 36 16.49 20.88 12.69
C CYS A 36 16.28 21.21 11.21
N HIS A 37 16.43 20.24 10.29
CA HIS A 37 16.37 20.52 8.86
C HIS A 37 14.97 20.94 8.39
N GLY A 38 13.90 20.47 9.03
CA GLY A 38 12.54 20.84 8.69
C GLY A 38 12.20 22.32 8.94
N ALA A 39 12.93 22.98 9.85
CA ALA A 39 12.81 24.41 10.13
C ALA A 39 13.73 25.27 9.24
N GLN A 40 14.66 24.66 8.50
CA GLN A 40 15.59 25.39 7.64
C GLN A 40 14.98 25.74 6.27
N SER A 41 15.55 26.75 5.62
CA SER A 41 15.18 27.15 4.26
C SER A 41 16.16 26.63 3.20
N GLY A 42 15.74 26.73 1.94
CA GLY A 42 16.57 26.37 0.78
C GLY A 42 17.05 24.92 0.80
N ARG A 43 18.33 24.73 0.43
CA ARG A 43 18.96 23.42 0.21
C ARG A 43 18.92 22.48 1.42
N LEU A 44 18.79 23.02 2.64
CA LEU A 44 18.85 22.23 3.87
C LEU A 44 17.46 21.75 4.32
N GLY A 45 16.38 22.49 4.03
CA GLY A 45 15.03 22.10 4.39
C GLY A 45 14.21 21.46 3.27
N GLU A 46 14.55 21.73 2.01
CA GLU A 46 13.87 21.12 0.88
C GLU A 46 13.85 19.58 0.91
N PRO A 47 14.95 18.87 1.25
CA PRO A 47 14.94 17.41 1.38
C PRO A 47 13.86 16.90 2.34
N VAL A 48 13.63 17.58 3.47
CA VAL A 48 12.60 17.20 4.45
C VAL A 48 11.21 17.35 3.84
N ARG A 49 10.95 18.46 3.14
CA ARG A 49 9.66 18.71 2.47
C ARG A 49 9.38 17.65 1.39
N LEU A 50 10.37 17.31 0.58
CA LEU A 50 10.25 16.28 -0.45
C LEU A 50 10.05 14.88 0.16
N TRP A 51 10.81 14.57 1.21
CA TRP A 51 10.74 13.29 1.91
C TRP A 51 9.38 13.03 2.54
N LYS A 52 8.72 14.04 3.13
CA LYS A 52 7.38 13.91 3.73
C LYS A 52 6.34 13.32 2.78
N GLY A 53 6.47 13.55 1.47
CA GLY A 53 5.58 13.00 0.44
C GLY A 53 6.07 11.69 -0.20
N SER A 54 7.16 11.10 0.29
CA SER A 54 7.77 9.90 -0.29
C SER A 54 7.16 8.60 0.23
N ILE A 55 7.32 7.53 -0.55
CA ILE A 55 6.91 6.18 -0.11
C ILE A 55 7.72 5.72 1.11
N HIS A 56 8.96 6.19 1.27
CA HIS A 56 9.80 5.85 2.41
C HIS A 56 9.30 6.50 3.70
N ALA A 57 8.87 7.77 3.66
CA ALA A 57 8.23 8.40 4.82
C ALA A 57 6.94 7.68 5.22
N ALA A 58 6.11 7.32 4.23
CA ALA A 58 4.88 6.56 4.48
C ALA A 58 5.13 5.17 5.10
N ASN A 59 6.34 4.62 4.95
CA ASN A 59 6.76 3.33 5.52
C ASN A 59 7.72 3.47 6.71
N GLY A 60 7.83 4.66 7.33
CA GLY A 60 8.61 4.84 8.55
C GLY A 60 10.13 4.97 8.37
N ILE A 61 10.63 5.06 7.13
CA ILE A 61 12.07 5.17 6.86
C ILE A 61 12.47 6.66 6.94
N SER A 62 13.16 7.02 8.02
CA SER A 62 13.66 8.38 8.27
C SER A 62 15.02 8.65 7.60
N CYS A 63 15.52 9.89 7.70
CA CYS A 63 16.73 10.38 7.02
C CYS A 63 17.95 9.49 7.28
N HIS A 64 18.15 9.09 8.54
CA HIS A 64 19.28 8.26 8.97
C HIS A 64 19.24 6.83 8.39
N GLY A 65 18.06 6.33 7.99
CA GLY A 65 17.96 5.02 7.32
C GLY A 65 18.73 4.96 6.00
N CYS A 66 18.85 6.10 5.31
CA CYS A 66 19.66 6.22 4.10
C CYS A 66 21.02 6.87 4.38
N HIS A 67 21.02 8.02 5.06
CA HIS A 67 22.20 8.86 5.24
C HIS A 67 23.05 8.50 6.47
N GLY A 68 22.64 7.54 7.29
CA GLY A 68 23.31 7.22 8.56
C GLY A 68 23.23 8.36 9.56
N GLY A 69 24.18 8.40 10.50
CA GLY A 69 24.19 9.40 11.56
C GLY A 69 23.33 9.00 12.76
N ASP A 70 23.30 9.89 13.75
CA ASP A 70 22.57 9.69 15.00
C ASP A 70 21.23 10.46 14.99
N PRO A 71 20.07 9.79 15.06
CA PRO A 71 18.77 10.45 15.04
C PRO A 71 18.36 11.09 16.37
N ALA A 72 19.11 10.89 17.45
CA ALA A 72 18.79 11.36 18.80
C ALA A 72 19.79 12.40 19.33
N ASP A 73 21.02 12.44 18.84
CA ASP A 73 22.05 13.40 19.25
C ASP A 73 22.23 14.51 18.20
N MET A 74 21.66 15.69 18.45
CA MET A 74 21.74 16.83 17.52
C MET A 74 23.17 17.32 17.27
N ALA A 75 24.05 17.24 18.27
CA ALA A 75 25.43 17.75 18.16
C ALA A 75 26.29 16.83 17.28
N MET A 76 26.09 15.52 17.39
CA MET A 76 26.87 14.51 16.67
C MET A 76 26.11 13.87 15.49
N ALA A 77 24.88 14.29 15.20
CA ALA A 77 23.98 13.68 14.21
C ALA A 77 24.62 13.45 12.84
N MET A 78 25.41 14.42 12.36
CA MET A 78 26.04 14.39 11.03
C MET A 78 27.54 14.06 11.08
N SER A 79 28.04 13.54 12.18
CA SER A 79 29.45 13.21 12.34
C SER A 79 29.82 11.91 11.61
N PRO A 80 31.01 11.82 10.96
CA PRO A 80 31.50 10.58 10.39
C PRO A 80 31.61 9.44 11.42
N GLU A 81 31.92 9.77 12.68
CA GLU A 81 32.03 8.83 13.80
C GLU A 81 30.69 8.13 14.10
N ARG A 82 29.57 8.82 13.84
CA ARG A 82 28.22 8.25 13.92
C ARG A 82 27.74 7.64 12.60
N GLY A 83 28.65 7.44 11.65
CA GLY A 83 28.37 6.81 10.36
C GLY A 83 27.53 7.68 9.42
N PHE A 84 27.57 9.01 9.56
CA PHE A 84 26.90 9.90 8.62
C PHE A 84 27.60 9.89 7.26
N LEU A 85 26.81 9.72 6.20
CA LEU A 85 27.29 9.51 4.84
C LEU A 85 27.07 10.71 3.92
N GLY A 86 26.22 11.67 4.34
CA GLY A 86 25.90 12.85 3.53
C GLY A 86 25.29 12.51 2.16
N LYS A 87 25.59 13.33 1.15
CA LYS A 87 25.14 13.11 -0.24
C LYS A 87 26.06 12.09 -0.93
N PRO A 88 25.54 10.92 -1.35
CA PRO A 88 26.36 9.93 -2.06
C PRO A 88 26.81 10.42 -3.43
N ALA A 89 27.97 9.94 -3.88
CA ALA A 89 28.37 9.98 -5.27
C ALA A 89 27.43 9.12 -6.13
N GLU A 90 27.36 9.38 -7.44
CA GLU A 90 26.43 8.71 -8.35
C GLU A 90 26.63 7.20 -8.37
N GLU A 91 27.88 6.75 -8.38
CA GLU A 91 28.25 5.33 -8.39
C GLU A 91 27.87 4.62 -7.08
N ALA A 92 27.73 5.38 -5.98
CA ALA A 92 27.38 4.85 -4.67
C ALA A 92 25.87 4.75 -4.43
N ILE A 93 25.04 5.41 -5.26
CA ILE A 93 23.57 5.43 -5.09
C ILE A 93 22.94 4.05 -5.16
N PRO A 94 23.29 3.15 -6.11
CA PRO A 94 22.79 1.77 -6.09
C PRO A 94 23.15 1.04 -4.80
N GLY A 95 24.29 1.36 -4.19
CA GLY A 95 24.69 0.86 -2.88
C GLY A 95 23.80 1.33 -1.74
N PHE A 96 23.32 2.58 -1.77
CA PHE A 96 22.37 3.12 -0.78
C PHE A 96 21.01 2.42 -0.87
N CYS A 97 20.42 2.38 -2.06
CA CYS A 97 19.11 1.76 -2.27
C CYS A 97 19.16 0.25 -2.00
N GLY A 98 20.27 -0.39 -2.37
CA GLY A 98 20.47 -1.83 -2.24
C GLY A 98 20.74 -2.33 -0.82
N ARG A 99 20.80 -1.47 0.21
CA ARG A 99 20.81 -1.94 1.61
C ARG A 99 19.52 -2.65 1.99
N CYS A 100 18.40 -2.15 1.45
CA CYS A 100 17.08 -2.74 1.63
C CYS A 100 16.62 -3.45 0.34
N HIS A 101 16.88 -2.87 -0.83
CA HIS A 101 16.45 -3.42 -2.12
C HIS A 101 17.55 -4.27 -2.77
N VAL A 102 18.03 -5.29 -2.05
CA VAL A 102 19.19 -6.11 -2.43
C VAL A 102 19.03 -6.74 -3.83
N GLY A 103 17.91 -7.42 -4.06
CA GLY A 103 17.65 -8.09 -5.35
C GLY A 103 17.49 -7.11 -6.51
N VAL A 104 16.94 -5.92 -6.25
CA VAL A 104 16.82 -4.86 -7.25
C VAL A 104 18.20 -4.32 -7.65
N LYS A 105 19.08 -4.10 -6.66
CA LYS A 105 20.47 -3.68 -6.92
C LYS A 105 21.19 -4.70 -7.79
N GLU A 106 21.04 -6.00 -7.49
CA GLU A 106 21.66 -7.07 -8.27
C GLU A 106 21.17 -7.06 -9.74
N ASP A 107 19.85 -7.00 -9.95
CA ASP A 107 19.27 -6.94 -11.29
C ASP A 107 19.72 -5.66 -12.04
N TYR A 108 19.76 -4.52 -11.36
CA TYR A 108 20.23 -3.25 -11.93
C TYR A 108 21.70 -3.30 -12.33
N LEU A 109 22.60 -3.81 -11.47
CA LEU A 109 24.04 -3.82 -11.74
C LEU A 109 24.39 -4.72 -12.94
N THR A 110 23.61 -5.78 -13.16
CA THR A 110 23.76 -6.68 -14.32
C THR A 110 23.04 -6.16 -15.57
N SER A 111 22.35 -5.03 -15.50
CA SER A 111 21.62 -4.43 -16.61
C SER A 111 22.49 -3.54 -17.50
N ALA A 112 21.96 -3.12 -18.65
CA ALA A 112 22.66 -2.16 -19.51
C ALA A 112 22.90 -0.81 -18.82
N HIS A 113 21.93 -0.33 -18.01
CA HIS A 113 22.07 0.91 -17.26
C HIS A 113 23.13 0.80 -16.15
N GLY A 114 23.13 -0.30 -15.40
CA GLY A 114 24.12 -0.53 -14.34
C GLY A 114 25.54 -0.69 -14.87
N ARG A 115 25.72 -1.37 -16.01
CA ARG A 115 27.04 -1.47 -16.69
C ARG A 115 27.57 -0.13 -17.17
N ALA A 116 26.69 0.84 -17.42
CA ALA A 116 27.05 2.19 -17.85
C ALA A 116 27.16 3.19 -16.67
N LEU A 117 27.03 2.74 -15.42
CA LEU A 117 27.17 3.58 -14.23
C LEU A 117 28.54 4.28 -14.21
N GLY A 118 28.55 5.57 -13.92
CA GLY A 118 29.77 6.41 -14.00
C GLY A 118 30.23 6.76 -15.42
N ARG A 119 29.52 6.29 -16.46
CA ARG A 119 29.79 6.57 -17.88
C ARG A 119 28.57 7.12 -18.62
N GLY A 120 27.64 7.75 -17.89
CA GLY A 120 26.39 8.31 -18.43
C GLY A 120 25.18 7.39 -18.30
N GLY A 121 25.31 6.21 -17.68
CA GLY A 121 24.17 5.35 -17.32
C GLY A 121 23.29 5.96 -16.22
N PRO A 122 21.96 5.81 -16.28
CA PRO A 122 21.07 6.31 -15.25
C PRO A 122 21.18 5.50 -13.97
N GLN A 123 20.89 6.14 -12.83
CA GLN A 123 20.91 5.55 -11.49
C GLN A 123 19.51 5.48 -10.89
N CYS A 124 19.37 4.88 -9.71
CA CYS A 124 18.07 4.66 -9.05
C CYS A 124 17.24 5.95 -8.97
N VAL A 125 17.88 7.05 -8.57
CA VAL A 125 17.23 8.35 -8.37
C VAL A 125 16.88 9.06 -9.68
N THR A 126 17.42 8.62 -10.82
CA THR A 126 17.07 9.17 -12.14
C THR A 126 15.60 8.91 -12.47
N CYS A 127 15.10 7.72 -12.11
CA CYS A 127 13.70 7.33 -12.35
C CYS A 127 12.84 7.52 -11.08
N HIS A 128 13.34 7.09 -9.92
CA HIS A 128 12.55 7.06 -8.68
C HIS A 128 12.55 8.37 -7.89
N GLY A 129 13.47 9.29 -8.18
CA GLY A 129 13.77 10.45 -7.33
C GLY A 129 14.66 10.10 -6.13
N SER A 130 15.21 11.13 -5.47
CA SER A 130 16.14 10.98 -4.33
C SER A 130 15.45 11.12 -2.98
N HIS A 131 14.90 12.29 -2.68
CA HIS A 131 14.15 12.57 -1.44
C HIS A 131 12.65 12.43 -1.63
N ALA A 132 12.13 12.75 -2.82
CA ALA A 132 10.73 12.48 -3.20
C ALA A 132 10.59 11.08 -3.84
N VAL A 133 11.11 10.05 -3.18
CA VAL A 133 11.08 8.67 -3.71
C VAL A 133 9.64 8.24 -3.93
N ARG A 134 9.30 7.88 -5.17
CA ARG A 134 7.96 7.44 -5.55
C ARG A 134 7.82 5.92 -5.49
N MET A 135 6.58 5.46 -5.28
CA MET A 135 6.23 4.05 -5.44
C MET A 135 6.59 3.58 -6.86
N ALA A 136 7.08 2.35 -6.98
CA ALA A 136 7.40 1.75 -8.26
C ALA A 136 6.10 1.40 -9.00
N THR A 137 5.76 2.21 -10.00
CA THR A 137 4.64 1.95 -10.92
C THR A 137 5.13 2.05 -12.37
N PRO A 138 4.38 1.50 -13.34
CA PRO A 138 4.70 1.64 -14.77
C PRO A 138 4.80 3.09 -15.26
N ASP A 139 4.30 4.08 -14.50
CA ASP A 139 4.40 5.50 -14.84
C ASP A 139 5.82 6.07 -14.71
N LEU A 140 6.69 5.41 -13.95
CA LEU A 140 8.11 5.74 -13.93
C LEU A 140 8.77 5.46 -15.29
N ILE A 141 8.16 4.60 -16.10
CA ILE A 141 8.54 4.37 -17.49
C ILE A 141 7.77 5.39 -18.33
N ASN A 142 8.40 6.53 -18.59
CA ASN A 142 7.77 7.63 -19.31
C ASN A 142 8.73 8.26 -20.31
N ASN A 143 8.15 8.87 -21.34
CA ASN A 143 8.89 9.46 -22.44
C ASN A 143 9.89 10.52 -21.93
N ARG A 144 9.46 11.43 -21.04
CA ARG A 144 10.28 12.55 -20.53
C ARG A 144 11.58 12.08 -19.88
N ASP A 145 11.55 10.99 -19.12
CA ASP A 145 12.72 10.55 -18.35
C ASP A 145 13.63 9.64 -19.20
N CYS A 146 13.07 8.81 -20.07
CA CYS A 146 13.83 7.91 -20.95
C CYS A 146 14.51 8.64 -22.13
N THR A 147 13.85 9.66 -22.71
CA THR A 147 14.37 10.40 -23.88
C THR A 147 15.56 11.30 -23.59
N ARG A 148 15.94 11.42 -22.31
CA ARG A 148 17.14 12.17 -21.91
C ARG A 148 18.44 11.54 -22.43
N CYS A 149 18.43 10.24 -22.70
CA CYS A 149 19.63 9.51 -23.12
C CYS A 149 19.42 8.71 -24.42
N HIS A 150 18.23 8.16 -24.67
CA HIS A 150 17.97 7.30 -25.83
C HIS A 150 16.50 7.38 -26.27
N ASP A 151 16.18 6.85 -27.46
CA ASP A 151 14.79 6.81 -27.95
C ASP A 151 13.82 6.06 -27.01
N TYR A 152 12.57 6.50 -26.96
CA TYR A 152 11.56 5.95 -26.04
C TYR A 152 11.05 4.56 -26.44
N GLY A 153 11.21 4.11 -27.68
CA GLY A 153 10.59 2.90 -28.22
C GLY A 153 10.78 1.66 -27.33
N ARG A 154 12.03 1.38 -26.94
CA ARG A 154 12.35 0.23 -26.08
C ARG A 154 11.70 0.32 -24.69
N ALA A 155 11.70 1.51 -24.09
CA ALA A 155 11.06 1.74 -22.79
C ALA A 155 9.54 1.60 -22.89
N ASN A 156 8.94 2.08 -23.98
CA ASN A 156 7.51 1.94 -24.23
C ASN A 156 7.10 0.47 -24.35
N GLU A 157 7.89 -0.35 -25.03
CA GLU A 157 7.64 -1.80 -25.12
C GLU A 157 7.64 -2.47 -23.74
N ILE A 158 8.60 -2.12 -22.87
CA ILE A 158 8.64 -2.62 -21.48
C ILE A 158 7.39 -2.17 -20.75
N LYS A 159 7.01 -0.88 -20.82
CA LYS A 159 5.81 -0.34 -20.17
C LYS A 159 4.56 -1.11 -20.60
N SER A 160 4.34 -1.25 -21.91
CA SER A 160 3.20 -1.97 -22.45
C SER A 160 3.16 -3.43 -22.00
N ALA A 161 4.32 -4.10 -21.92
CA ALA A 161 4.42 -5.48 -21.49
C ALA A 161 4.02 -5.69 -20.03
N VAL A 162 3.93 -4.63 -19.20
CA VAL A 162 3.71 -4.79 -17.77
C VAL A 162 2.51 -4.08 -17.19
N SER A 163 2.01 -3.03 -17.84
CA SER A 163 0.93 -2.20 -17.29
C SER A 163 -0.31 -3.03 -16.94
N GLU A 164 -0.63 -4.03 -17.77
CA GLU A 164 -1.79 -4.89 -17.52
C GLU A 164 -1.61 -5.77 -16.28
N THR A 165 -0.44 -6.39 -16.12
CA THR A 165 -0.15 -7.23 -14.95
C THR A 165 -0.11 -6.38 -13.68
N ASP A 166 0.47 -5.18 -13.74
CA ASP A 166 0.53 -4.25 -12.61
C ASP A 166 -0.86 -3.76 -12.17
N ARG A 167 -1.74 -3.45 -13.14
CA ARG A 167 -3.14 -3.12 -12.90
C ARG A 167 -3.86 -4.27 -12.17
N ARG A 168 -3.70 -5.51 -12.65
CA ARG A 168 -4.31 -6.69 -12.02
C ARG A 168 -3.80 -6.94 -10.61
N ILE A 169 -2.51 -6.72 -10.35
CA ILE A 169 -1.95 -6.80 -9.00
C ILE A 169 -2.63 -5.78 -8.09
N THR A 170 -2.71 -4.52 -8.52
CA THR A 170 -3.34 -3.43 -7.75
C THR A 170 -4.81 -3.72 -7.44
N GLU A 171 -5.56 -4.23 -8.41
CA GLU A 171 -6.97 -4.62 -8.22
C GLU A 171 -7.10 -5.75 -7.21
N LEU A 172 -6.21 -6.74 -7.26
CA LEU A 172 -6.24 -7.85 -6.33
C LEU A 172 -5.85 -7.43 -4.90
N GLU A 173 -4.90 -6.50 -4.76
CA GLU A 173 -4.57 -5.88 -3.47
C GLU A 173 -5.80 -5.16 -2.88
N GLN A 174 -6.56 -4.44 -3.70
CA GLN A 174 -7.79 -3.77 -3.28
C GLN A 174 -8.89 -4.76 -2.86
N SER A 175 -9.11 -5.84 -3.63
CA SER A 175 -10.04 -6.92 -3.27
C SER A 175 -9.66 -7.55 -1.93
N LEU A 176 -8.40 -7.92 -1.73
CA LEU A 176 -7.92 -8.52 -0.48
C LEU A 176 -8.05 -7.56 0.71
N ALA A 177 -7.79 -6.27 0.50
CA ALA A 177 -8.00 -5.25 1.53
C ALA A 177 -9.49 -5.06 1.87
N ALA A 178 -10.39 -5.11 0.89
CA ALA A 178 -11.83 -5.05 1.10
C ALA A 178 -12.33 -6.26 1.91
N MET A 179 -11.87 -7.46 1.55
CA MET A 179 -12.16 -8.70 2.30
C MET A 179 -11.65 -8.64 3.74
N HIS A 180 -10.43 -8.14 3.95
CA HIS A 180 -9.87 -7.99 5.28
C HIS A 180 -10.73 -7.09 6.17
N ARG A 181 -11.23 -5.96 5.63
CA ARG A 181 -12.09 -5.02 6.36
C ARG A 181 -13.43 -5.62 6.79
N ILE A 182 -13.91 -6.66 6.12
CA ILE A 182 -15.14 -7.39 6.51
C ILE A 182 -14.85 -8.66 7.32
N GLY A 183 -13.63 -8.81 7.84
CA GLY A 183 -13.25 -9.89 8.76
C GLY A 183 -12.82 -11.19 8.09
N ILE A 184 -12.58 -11.19 6.77
CA ILE A 184 -12.09 -12.38 6.07
C ILE A 184 -10.58 -12.50 6.24
N ALA A 185 -10.12 -13.71 6.54
CA ALA A 185 -8.70 -14.01 6.64
C ALA A 185 -8.03 -13.97 5.26
N THR A 186 -7.28 -12.90 4.98
CA THR A 186 -6.58 -12.70 3.70
C THR A 186 -5.06 -12.74 3.83
N ARG A 187 -4.52 -12.90 5.04
CA ARG A 187 -3.10 -12.75 5.35
C ARG A 187 -2.17 -13.57 4.45
N GLU A 188 -2.53 -14.82 4.19
CA GLU A 188 -1.76 -15.71 3.32
C GLU A 188 -1.74 -15.20 1.86
N MET A 189 -2.92 -14.98 1.27
CA MET A 189 -3.04 -14.47 -0.11
C MET A 189 -2.38 -13.10 -0.29
N SER A 190 -2.49 -12.21 0.70
CA SER A 190 -1.81 -10.91 0.69
C SER A 190 -0.29 -11.07 0.73
N GLY A 191 0.23 -12.05 1.48
CA GLY A 191 1.66 -12.37 1.50
C GLY A 191 2.15 -12.95 0.17
N GLU A 192 1.40 -13.87 -0.42
CA GLU A 192 1.68 -14.43 -1.75
C GLU A 192 1.71 -13.33 -2.83
N LEU A 193 0.69 -12.46 -2.84
CA LEU A 193 0.58 -11.36 -3.79
C LEU A 193 1.72 -10.35 -3.60
N PHE A 194 2.06 -10.01 -2.36
CA PHE A 194 3.18 -9.13 -2.06
C PHE A 194 4.51 -9.70 -2.59
N ALA A 195 4.76 -11.00 -2.37
CA ALA A 195 5.94 -11.67 -2.88
C ALA A 195 5.97 -11.71 -4.42
N LEU A 196 4.83 -12.01 -5.05
CA LEU A 196 4.66 -12.00 -6.51
C LEU A 196 4.95 -10.61 -7.08
N ARG A 197 4.33 -9.56 -6.53
CA ARG A 197 4.54 -8.17 -6.94
C ARG A 197 6.01 -7.79 -6.87
N ASN A 198 6.69 -8.11 -5.77
CA ASN A 198 8.12 -7.78 -5.61
C ASN A 198 9.00 -8.51 -6.65
N ARG A 199 8.73 -9.79 -6.92
CA ARG A 199 9.44 -10.52 -7.99
C ARG A 199 9.15 -9.94 -9.38
N PHE A 200 7.90 -9.55 -9.64
CA PHE A 200 7.49 -8.95 -10.91
C PHE A 200 8.16 -7.59 -11.12
N HIS A 201 8.14 -6.71 -10.12
CA HIS A 201 8.78 -5.38 -10.18
C HIS A 201 10.30 -5.43 -10.27
N ARG A 202 10.95 -6.50 -9.81
CA ARG A 202 12.39 -6.70 -10.04
C ARG A 202 12.75 -6.86 -11.51
N LEU A 203 11.87 -7.48 -12.31
CA LEU A 203 12.10 -7.77 -13.73
C LEU A 203 12.50 -6.53 -14.54
N PHE A 204 11.90 -5.37 -14.22
CA PHE A 204 12.22 -4.08 -14.85
C PHE A 204 13.67 -3.65 -14.73
N HIS A 205 14.29 -3.98 -13.60
CA HIS A 205 15.64 -3.52 -13.30
C HIS A 205 16.69 -4.25 -14.14
N SER A 206 16.31 -5.32 -14.86
CA SER A 206 17.15 -5.93 -15.89
C SER A 206 17.22 -5.12 -17.19
N VAL A 207 16.27 -4.18 -17.41
CA VAL A 207 16.06 -3.39 -18.64
C VAL A 207 16.18 -4.20 -19.94
N ASP A 208 15.67 -5.42 -19.92
CA ASP A 208 15.68 -6.37 -21.03
C ASP A 208 14.24 -6.64 -21.49
N VAL A 209 13.90 -6.19 -22.70
CA VAL A 209 12.54 -6.31 -23.28
C VAL A 209 12.12 -7.76 -23.40
N GLU A 210 13.01 -8.62 -23.88
CA GLU A 210 12.69 -10.01 -24.19
C GLU A 210 12.52 -10.81 -22.89
N LYS A 211 13.41 -10.57 -21.92
CA LYS A 211 13.27 -11.13 -20.58
C LYS A 211 11.98 -10.67 -19.92
N VAL A 212 11.62 -9.39 -20.04
CA VAL A 212 10.36 -8.85 -19.49
C VAL A 212 9.15 -9.56 -20.13
N ARG A 213 9.07 -9.59 -21.47
CA ARG A 213 7.96 -10.21 -22.20
C ARG A 213 7.79 -11.69 -21.87
N SER A 214 8.88 -12.46 -21.96
CA SER A 214 8.85 -13.91 -21.75
C SER A 214 8.47 -14.29 -20.32
N ARG A 215 8.89 -13.52 -19.32
CA ARG A 215 8.60 -13.81 -17.90
C ARG A 215 7.24 -13.30 -17.44
N THR A 216 6.70 -12.24 -18.06
CA THR A 216 5.39 -11.69 -17.66
C THR A 216 4.27 -12.74 -17.71
N ALA A 217 4.27 -13.64 -18.71
CA ALA A 217 3.24 -14.68 -18.83
C ALA A 217 3.20 -15.63 -17.61
N ALA A 218 4.37 -15.98 -17.06
CA ALA A 218 4.46 -16.82 -15.86
C ALA A 218 3.85 -16.10 -14.64
N PHE A 219 4.15 -14.81 -14.46
CA PHE A 219 3.55 -14.00 -13.39
C PHE A 219 2.03 -13.85 -13.54
N GLN A 220 1.53 -13.73 -14.77
CA GLN A 220 0.09 -13.68 -15.03
C GLN A 220 -0.61 -14.99 -14.64
N SER A 221 0.05 -16.13 -14.85
CA SER A 221 -0.48 -17.44 -14.42
C SER A 221 -0.51 -17.59 -12.89
N GLU A 222 0.58 -17.22 -12.20
CA GLU A 222 0.61 -17.19 -10.72
C GLU A 222 -0.46 -16.24 -10.16
N LEU A 223 -0.59 -15.05 -10.74
CA LEU A 223 -1.60 -14.06 -10.35
C LEU A 223 -3.02 -14.58 -10.57
N GLY A 224 -3.26 -15.29 -11.67
CA GLY A 224 -4.54 -15.95 -11.95
C GLY A 224 -4.93 -16.98 -10.89
N THR A 225 -3.95 -17.67 -10.30
CA THR A 225 -4.19 -18.62 -9.20
C THR A 225 -4.69 -17.91 -7.95
N ILE A 226 -4.04 -16.80 -7.56
CA ILE A 226 -4.48 -15.99 -6.41
C ILE A 226 -5.85 -15.38 -6.70
N ARG A 227 -6.07 -14.85 -7.91
CA ARG A 227 -7.36 -14.30 -8.31
C ARG A 227 -8.48 -15.33 -8.25
N GLY A 228 -8.26 -16.57 -8.71
CA GLY A 228 -9.25 -17.63 -8.63
C GLY A 228 -9.67 -17.97 -7.19
N ARG A 229 -8.74 -17.93 -6.22
CA ARG A 229 -9.05 -18.09 -4.79
C ARG A 229 -9.92 -16.94 -4.27
N VAL A 230 -9.61 -15.70 -4.66
CA VAL A 230 -10.39 -14.51 -4.31
C VAL A 230 -11.79 -14.60 -4.93
N ASP A 231 -11.92 -14.94 -6.22
CA ASP A 231 -13.21 -15.09 -6.90
C ASP A 231 -14.10 -16.14 -6.23
N ALA A 232 -13.52 -17.27 -5.82
CA ALA A 232 -14.26 -18.30 -5.10
C ALA A 232 -14.88 -17.79 -3.79
N ILE A 233 -14.14 -16.97 -3.04
CA ILE A 233 -14.62 -16.34 -1.81
C ILE A 233 -15.68 -15.28 -2.14
N GLU A 234 -15.46 -14.42 -3.13
CA GLU A 234 -16.43 -13.40 -3.54
C GLU A 234 -17.78 -14.03 -3.94
N GLU A 235 -17.74 -15.11 -4.71
CA GLU A 235 -18.94 -15.84 -5.15
C GLU A 235 -19.64 -16.53 -3.98
N GLU A 236 -18.90 -17.12 -3.04
CA GLU A 236 -19.49 -17.68 -1.82
C GLU A 236 -20.19 -16.62 -0.98
N LEU A 237 -19.56 -15.45 -0.77
CA LEU A 237 -20.17 -14.34 -0.04
C LEU A 237 -21.43 -13.83 -0.72
N LYS A 238 -21.40 -13.71 -2.05
CA LYS A 238 -22.56 -13.29 -2.86
C LYS A 238 -23.70 -14.28 -2.69
N ARG A 239 -23.44 -15.58 -2.79
CA ARG A 239 -24.44 -16.63 -2.55
C ARG A 239 -25.01 -16.57 -1.13
N ARG A 240 -24.17 -16.40 -0.11
CA ARG A 240 -24.61 -16.24 1.29
C ARG A 240 -25.50 -15.02 1.49
N LYS A 241 -25.17 -13.87 0.87
CA LYS A 241 -26.00 -12.66 0.92
C LYS A 241 -27.36 -12.87 0.26
N LEU A 242 -27.42 -13.55 -0.88
CA LEU A 242 -28.68 -13.86 -1.58
C LEU A 242 -29.58 -14.76 -0.73
N TRP A 243 -29.07 -15.87 -0.21
CA TRP A 243 -29.84 -16.78 0.64
C TRP A 243 -30.25 -16.14 1.97
N GLY A 244 -29.34 -15.41 2.61
CA GLY A 244 -29.66 -14.66 3.83
C GLY A 244 -30.76 -13.63 3.60
N GLY A 245 -30.70 -12.88 2.49
CA GLY A 245 -31.75 -11.94 2.09
C GLY A 245 -33.09 -12.62 1.84
N ALA A 246 -33.09 -13.77 1.16
CA ALA A 246 -34.31 -14.56 0.94
C ALA A 246 -34.93 -15.04 2.26
N VAL A 247 -34.13 -15.54 3.19
CA VAL A 247 -34.61 -15.97 4.52
C VAL A 247 -35.18 -14.78 5.30
N VAL A 248 -34.50 -13.64 5.33
CA VAL A 248 -35.00 -12.44 6.01
C VAL A 248 -36.32 -11.97 5.39
N ALA A 249 -36.44 -11.97 4.05
CA ALA A 249 -37.67 -11.60 3.37
C ALA A 249 -38.84 -12.55 3.72
N LEU A 250 -38.59 -13.86 3.75
CA LEU A 250 -39.60 -14.85 4.14
C LEU A 250 -40.05 -14.67 5.60
N LEU A 251 -39.13 -14.38 6.51
CA LEU A 251 -39.45 -14.09 7.92
C LEU A 251 -40.30 -12.82 8.06
N VAL A 252 -40.00 -11.77 7.30
CA VAL A 252 -40.79 -10.53 7.28
C VAL A 252 -42.19 -10.78 6.73
N ILE A 253 -42.30 -11.50 5.60
CA ILE A 253 -43.60 -11.87 5.01
C ILE A 253 -44.42 -12.69 6.00
N TRP A 254 -43.80 -13.68 6.64
CA TRP A 254 -44.47 -14.52 7.63
C TRP A 254 -44.94 -13.70 8.86
N GLY A 255 -44.11 -12.76 9.34
CA GLY A 255 -44.49 -11.83 10.40
C GLY A 255 -45.68 -10.94 10.03
N ILE A 256 -45.73 -10.42 8.80
CA ILE A 256 -46.86 -9.63 8.30
C ILE A 256 -48.13 -10.47 8.22
N LEU A 257 -48.04 -11.70 7.68
CA LEU A 257 -49.18 -12.62 7.59
C LEU A 257 -49.72 -12.99 8.97
N ALA A 258 -48.84 -13.30 9.92
CA ALA A 258 -49.23 -13.60 11.30
C ALA A 258 -49.92 -12.40 11.97
N TRP A 259 -49.43 -11.17 11.73
CA TRP A 259 -50.06 -9.96 12.24
C TRP A 259 -51.44 -9.72 11.63
N LEU A 260 -51.60 -9.90 10.31
CA LEU A 260 -52.90 -9.78 9.62
C LEU A 260 -53.91 -10.80 10.13
N LEU A 261 -53.50 -12.06 10.29
CA LEU A 261 -54.33 -13.14 10.84
C LEU A 261 -54.75 -12.87 12.29
N HIS A 262 -53.82 -12.36 13.11
CA HIS A 262 -54.15 -11.99 14.48
C HIS A 262 -55.16 -10.84 14.53
N ARG A 263 -54.98 -9.82 13.67
CA ARG A 263 -55.91 -8.70 13.57
C ARG A 263 -57.31 -9.15 13.15
N SER A 264 -57.43 -9.97 12.11
CA SER A 264 -58.74 -10.47 11.66
C SER A 264 -59.45 -11.26 12.75
N TYR A 265 -58.74 -12.14 13.47
CA TYR A 265 -59.30 -12.89 14.59
C TYR A 265 -59.81 -11.97 15.73
N MET A 266 -59.08 -10.90 16.03
CA MET A 266 -59.49 -9.94 17.06
C MET A 266 -60.68 -9.08 16.64
N ASP A 267 -60.78 -8.75 15.35
CA ASP A 267 -61.92 -8.02 14.78
C ASP A 267 -63.18 -8.90 14.80
N ASP A 268 -63.07 -10.19 14.44
CA ASP A 268 -64.16 -11.17 14.54
C ASP A 268 -64.66 -11.33 15.99
N LYS A 269 -63.75 -11.37 16.97
CA LYS A 269 -64.09 -11.44 18.40
C LYS A 269 -64.83 -10.22 18.94
N LYS A 270 -64.70 -9.05 18.30
CA LYS A 270 -65.39 -7.82 18.73
C LYS A 270 -66.78 -7.69 18.10
N ALA A 271 -67.03 -8.41 16.99
CA ALA A 271 -68.27 -8.33 16.23
C ALA A 271 -69.34 -9.34 16.66
N GLY A 272 -68.97 -10.38 17.42
CA GLY A 272 -69.88 -11.36 18.04
C GLY A 272 -70.05 -11.12 19.53
#